data_AF-A0A290SCH7-F1
#
_entry.id   AF-A0A290SCH7-F1
#
_cell.length_a   1.000
_cell.length_b   1.000
_cell.length_c   1.000
_cell.angle_alpha   90.00
_cell.angle_beta   90.00
_cell.angle_gamma   90.00
#
_symmetry.space_group_name_H-M   'P 1'
#
loop_
_entity.id
_entity.type
_entity.pdbx_description
1 polymer ?
#
loop_
_entity_poly.entity_id
_entity_poly.type
_entity_poly.pdbx_seq_one_letter_code
_entity_poly.pdbx_strand_id
1 'polypeptide(L)' 'MNKQQKIKHWQGIFEQQKSSGLATIQFCRDNNINASTFYVWRKR' A
#
# COMPACT_ATOMS: atom_id res chain seq x y z
N MET A 1 -0.14 14.65 8.92
CA MET A 1 0.71 14.19 7.80
C MET A 1 0.55 15.10 6.60
N ASN A 2 1.64 15.68 6.10
CA ASN A 2 1.66 16.41 4.83
C ASN A 2 1.50 15.46 3.63
N LYS A 3 1.04 16.00 2.50
CA LYS A 3 0.82 15.23 1.26
C LYS A 3 2.04 14.40 0.86
N GLN A 4 3.25 14.97 1.01
CA GLN A 4 4.51 14.31 0.69
C GLN A 4 4.82 13.12 1.60
N GLN A 5 4.47 13.20 2.88
CA GLN A 5 4.62 12.08 3.83
C GLN A 5 3.67 10.93 3.49
N LYS A 6 2.44 11.25 3.05
CA LYS A 6 1.48 10.23 2.58
C LYS A 6 2.00 9.52 1.33
N ILE A 7 2.55 10.27 0.37
CA ILE A 7 3.12 9.68 -0.86
C ILE A 7 4.26 8.71 -0.52
N LYS A 8 5.24 9.14 0.30
CA LYS A 8 6.35 8.28 0.72
C LYS A 8 5.87 7.03 1.46
N HIS A 9 4.87 7.17 2.32
CA HIS A 9 4.28 6.04 3.03
C HIS A 9 3.67 5.02 2.07
N TRP A 10 2.85 5.46 1.10
CA TRP A 10 2.25 4.56 0.11
C TRP A 10 3.28 3.95 -0.84
N GLN A 11 4.33 4.68 -1.22
CA GLN A 11 5.44 4.13 -1.99
C GLN A 11 6.12 2.96 -1.25
N GLY A 12 6.43 3.14 0.04
CA GLY A 12 7.01 2.07 0.86
C GLY A 12 6.08 0.86 1.00
N ILE A 13 4.77 1.09 1.13
CA ILE A 13 3.76 0.03 1.14
C ILE A 13 3.76 -0.76 -0.18
N PHE A 14 3.88 -0.10 -1.34
CA PHE A 14 3.92 -0.79 -2.62
C PHE A 14 5.22 -1.59 -2.83
N GLU A 15 6.35 -1.06 -2.37
CA GLU A 15 7.62 -1.79 -2.40
C GLU A 15 7.57 -3.03 -1.51
N GLN A 16 7.00 -2.91 -0.30
CA GLN A 16 6.78 -4.04 0.61
C GLN A 16 5.82 -5.07 0.01
N GLN A 17 4.73 -4.63 -0.64
CA GLN A 17 3.82 -5.56 -1.31
C GLN A 17 4.54 -6.30 -2.43
N LYS A 18 5.36 -5.60 -3.23
CA LYS A 18 6.13 -6.20 -4.33
C LYS A 18 7.20 -7.17 -3.81
N SER A 19 7.91 -6.84 -2.74
CA SER A 19 8.95 -7.69 -2.16
C SER A 19 8.37 -8.90 -1.43
N SER A 20 7.17 -8.77 -0.85
CA SER A 20 6.50 -9.86 -0.15
C SER A 20 6.10 -11.02 -1.05
N GLY A 21 5.93 -10.78 -2.37
CA GLY A 21 5.39 -11.77 -3.30
C GLY A 21 3.92 -12.15 -3.03
N LEU A 22 3.28 -11.54 -2.03
CA LEU A 22 1.90 -11.81 -1.65
C LEU A 22 0.93 -11.12 -2.62
N ALA A 23 -0.22 -11.75 -2.84
CA ALA A 23 -1.32 -11.11 -3.52
C ALA A 23 -1.73 -9.83 -2.77
N THR A 24 -2.11 -8.77 -3.49
CA THR A 24 -2.45 -7.47 -2.90
C THR A 24 -3.47 -7.58 -1.76
N ILE A 25 -4.51 -8.42 -1.91
CA ILE A 25 -5.53 -8.64 -0.88
C ILE A 25 -4.94 -9.30 0.38
N GLN A 26 -4.06 -10.29 0.20
CA GLN A 26 -3.41 -10.99 1.31
C GLN A 26 -2.50 -10.02 2.06
N PHE A 27 -1.64 -9.31 1.33
CA PHE A 27 -0.78 -8.28 1.90
C PHE A 27 -1.58 -7.20 2.65
N CYS A 28 -2.70 -6.75 2.10
CA CYS A 28 -3.56 -5.77 2.75
C CYS A 28 -4.16 -6.30 4.05
N ARG A 29 -4.61 -7.56 4.08
CA ARG A 29 -5.14 -8.20 5.30
C ARG A 29 -4.06 -8.32 6.37
N ASP A 30 -2.88 -8.78 6.00
CA ASP A 30 -1.77 -9.04 6.92
C ASP A 30 -1.22 -7.74 7.52
N ASN A 31 -1.21 -6.65 6.74
CA ASN A 31 -0.72 -5.34 7.18
C ASN A 31 -1.83 -4.42 7.72
N ASN A 32 -3.05 -4.93 7.90
CA ASN A 32 -4.22 -4.15 8.32
C ASN A 32 -4.50 -2.92 7.43
N ILE A 33 -4.18 -3.03 6.14
CA ILE A 33 -4.41 -1.98 5.14
C ILE A 33 -5.77 -2.21 4.50
N ASN A 34 -6.55 -1.13 4.35
CA ASN A 34 -7.77 -1.18 3.57
C ASN A 34 -7.45 -1.38 2.08
N ALA A 35 -7.88 -2.52 1.51
CA ALA A 35 -7.64 -2.86 0.12
C ALA A 35 -8.22 -1.81 -0.86
N SER A 36 -9.40 -1.26 -0.58
CA SER A 36 -10.00 -0.19 -1.40
C SER A 36 -9.12 1.05 -1.42
N THR A 37 -8.58 1.45 -0.27
CA THR A 37 -7.63 2.56 -0.17
C THR A 37 -6.35 2.25 -0.93
N PHE A 38 -5.81 1.04 -0.81
CA PHE A 38 -4.64 0.60 -1.56
C PHE A 38 -4.83 0.75 -3.07
N TYR A 39 -5.95 0.27 -3.63
CA TYR A 39 -6.23 0.41 -5.06
C TYR A 39 -6.38 1.86 -5.51
N VAL A 40 -7.00 2.72 -4.70
CA VAL A 40 -7.12 4.16 -4.98
C VAL A 40 -5.75 4.83 -5.05
N TRP A 41 -4.84 4.51 -4.12
CA TRP A 41 -3.49 5.06 -4.11
C TRP A 41 -2.59 4.47 -5.19
N ARG A 42 -2.83 3.22 -5.61
CA ARG A 42 -2.10 2.59 -6.70
C ARG A 42 -2.45 3.15 -8.08
N LYS A 43 -3.68 3.66 -8.23
CA LYS A 43 -4.15 4.29 -9.48
C LYS A 43 -3.77 5.77 -9.59
N ARG A 44 -3.36 6.40 -8.48
CA ARG A 44 -2.94 7.80 -8.42
C ARG A 44 -1.51 7.97 -8.90
#